data_AF-A0AAW1SZH3-F1
#
_entry.id   AF-A0AAW1SZH3-F1
#
_cell.length_a   1.000
_cell.length_b   1.000
_cell.length_c   1.000
_cell.angle_alpha   90.00
_cell.angle_beta   90.00
_cell.angle_gamma   90.00
#
_symmetry.space_group_name_H-M   'P 1'
#
loop_
_entity.id
_entity.type
_entity.pdbx_description
1 polymer ?
#
loop_
_entity_poly.entity_id
_entity_poly.type
_entity_poly.pdbx_seq_one_letter_code
_entity_poly.pdbx_strand_id
1 'polypeptide(L)'
;MITAASLSKLAFNPQSGHFATAAKTSKEQKAQKSGEERGDARMAKWLSVLQTSPVQPANFSEDEISQRASQAQEYSRRKMAAHRIHQKDLVDKLALKRAALEALPPELRAEASQDIWVQFPMNRQRPYTSPPTQGFPEA
;
A
#
# COMPACT_ATOMS: atom_id res chain seq x y z
N MET A 1 -56.04 15.14 -23.24
CA MET A 1 -56.56 15.41 -24.60
C MET A 1 -55.62 16.40 -25.28
N ILE A 2 -54.93 15.98 -26.34
CA ILE A 2 -54.83 16.61 -27.67
C ILE A 2 -54.14 15.56 -28.56
N THR A 3 -54.76 15.34 -29.70
CA THR A 3 -54.54 14.31 -30.71
C THR A 3 -53.97 14.93 -31.99
N ALA A 4 -53.65 14.04 -32.94
CA ALA A 4 -53.54 14.21 -34.40
C ALA A 4 -52.09 14.30 -34.91
N ALA A 5 -51.58 13.19 -35.45
CA ALA A 5 -51.75 12.71 -36.84
C ALA A 5 -50.64 13.33 -37.73
N SER A 6 -49.87 12.53 -38.47
CA SER A 6 -50.21 12.31 -39.88
C SER A 6 -49.17 11.42 -40.59
N LEU A 7 -49.68 10.31 -41.15
CA LEU A 7 -49.38 9.72 -42.46
C LEU A 7 -47.95 9.30 -42.86
N SER A 8 -47.75 7.98 -42.78
CA SER A 8 -47.41 7.06 -43.89
C SER A 8 -46.89 7.65 -45.21
N LYS A 9 -45.77 7.09 -45.73
CA LYS A 9 -45.66 6.59 -47.11
C LYS A 9 -44.37 5.77 -47.34
N LEU A 10 -44.60 4.53 -47.77
CA LEU A 10 -43.98 3.80 -48.89
C LEU A 10 -42.47 3.47 -48.85
N ALA A 11 -42.23 2.18 -49.00
CA ALA A 11 -40.95 1.48 -49.03
C ALA A 11 -40.03 1.88 -50.20
N PHE A 12 -38.73 1.79 -49.96
CA PHE A 12 -37.72 1.53 -50.98
C PHE A 12 -36.63 0.65 -50.37
N ASN A 13 -36.50 -0.57 -50.89
CA ASN A 13 -35.42 -1.52 -50.60
C ASN A 13 -34.54 -1.61 -51.85
N PRO A 14 -33.23 -1.40 -51.74
CA PRO A 14 -32.31 -2.07 -52.63
C PRO A 14 -31.28 -2.89 -51.84
N GLN A 15 -31.06 -4.06 -52.38
CA GLN A 15 -30.34 -5.20 -51.84
C GLN A 15 -28.85 -4.96 -51.59
N SER A 16 -28.33 -5.86 -50.74
CA SER A 16 -27.03 -6.55 -50.87
C SER A 16 -25.74 -5.73 -50.73
N GLY A 17 -25.22 -5.75 -49.51
CA GLY A 17 -23.78 -5.76 -49.23
C GLY A 17 -23.52 -6.78 -48.13
N HIS A 18 -23.36 -8.06 -48.50
CA HIS A 18 -23.03 -9.13 -47.57
C HIS A 18 -21.61 -8.93 -47.03
N PHE A 19 -21.46 -8.31 -45.87
CA PHE A 19 -20.31 -8.57 -45.01
C PHE A 19 -20.62 -9.85 -44.24
N ALA A 20 -19.95 -10.92 -44.61
CA ALA A 20 -20.00 -12.19 -43.91
C ALA A 20 -19.57 -11.96 -42.45
N THR A 21 -20.55 -11.83 -41.56
CA THR A 21 -20.32 -12.07 -40.14
C THR A 21 -20.06 -13.56 -40.03
N ALA A 22 -18.79 -13.93 -39.90
CA ALA A 22 -18.43 -15.28 -39.50
C ALA A 22 -19.12 -15.53 -38.16
N ALA A 23 -20.24 -16.25 -38.21
CA ALA A 23 -20.97 -16.68 -37.03
C ALA A 23 -20.01 -17.56 -36.25
N LYS A 24 -19.41 -16.98 -35.21
CA LYS A 24 -18.54 -17.70 -34.27
C LYS A 24 -19.25 -18.98 -33.89
N THR A 25 -18.56 -20.10 -34.11
CA THR A 25 -19.11 -21.40 -33.80
C THR A 25 -19.53 -21.41 -32.34
N SER A 26 -20.63 -22.09 -32.00
CA SER A 26 -21.18 -22.13 -30.63
C SER A 26 -20.15 -22.55 -29.56
N LYS A 27 -19.03 -23.16 -29.98
CA LYS A 27 -17.87 -23.49 -29.15
C LYS A 27 -17.01 -22.27 -28.78
N GLU A 28 -16.78 -21.32 -29.68
CA GLU A 28 -16.02 -20.09 -29.40
C GLU A 28 -16.83 -19.10 -28.56
N GLN A 29 -18.14 -19.02 -28.75
CA GLN A 29 -19.01 -18.22 -27.88
C GLN A 29 -19.09 -18.79 -26.45
N LYS A 30 -19.05 -20.12 -26.28
CA LYS A 30 -18.93 -20.76 -24.95
C LYS A 30 -17.54 -20.55 -24.31
N ALA A 31 -16.47 -20.55 -25.11
CA ALA A 31 -15.12 -20.27 -24.61
C ALA A 31 -14.95 -18.80 -24.18
N GLN A 32 -15.54 -17.84 -24.91
CA GLN A 32 -15.52 -16.42 -24.52
C GLN A 32 -16.40 -16.15 -23.29
N LYS A 33 -17.63 -16.67 -23.22
CA LYS A 33 -18.49 -16.54 -22.03
C LYS A 33 -17.85 -17.14 -20.77
N SER A 34 -17.25 -18.32 -20.87
CA SER A 34 -16.58 -18.94 -19.73
C SER A 34 -15.29 -18.23 -19.32
N GLY A 35 -14.64 -17.48 -20.21
CA GLY A 35 -13.48 -16.65 -19.89
C GLY A 35 -13.84 -15.35 -19.17
N GLU A 36 -14.92 -14.69 -19.62
CA GLU A 36 -15.45 -13.44 -19.05
C GLU A 36 -16.07 -13.70 -17.66
N GLU A 37 -16.88 -14.75 -17.51
CA GLU A 37 -17.41 -15.21 -16.21
C GLU A 37 -16.28 -15.61 -15.23
N ARG A 38 -15.16 -16.15 -15.72
CA ARG A 38 -13.99 -16.47 -14.89
C ARG A 38 -13.19 -15.23 -14.50
N GLY A 39 -13.09 -14.24 -15.38
CA GLY A 39 -12.46 -12.94 -15.10
C GLY A 39 -13.24 -12.17 -14.04
N ASP A 40 -14.56 -12.12 -14.18
CA ASP A 40 -15.49 -11.49 -13.25
C ASP A 40 -15.54 -12.24 -11.91
N ALA A 41 -15.49 -13.57 -11.91
CA ALA A 41 -15.41 -14.36 -10.68
C ALA A 41 -14.08 -14.15 -9.92
N ARG A 42 -12.96 -13.98 -10.62
CA ARG A 42 -11.67 -13.64 -10.00
C ARG A 42 -11.70 -12.23 -9.43
N MET A 43 -12.24 -11.28 -10.19
CA MET A 43 -12.40 -9.90 -9.73
C MET A 43 -13.32 -9.82 -8.49
N ALA A 44 -14.46 -10.52 -8.51
CA ALA A 44 -15.37 -10.62 -7.37
C ALA A 44 -14.70 -11.23 -6.13
N LYS A 45 -13.82 -12.24 -6.30
CA LYS A 45 -13.03 -12.82 -5.21
C LYS A 45 -11.99 -11.85 -4.64
N TRP A 46 -11.36 -11.03 -5.47
CA TRP A 46 -10.45 -9.99 -4.99
C TRP A 46 -11.19 -8.87 -4.27
N LEU A 47 -12.36 -8.48 -4.80
CA LEU A 47 -13.24 -7.51 -4.16
C LEU A 47 -13.76 -8.02 -2.80
N SER A 48 -14.05 -9.32 -2.66
CA SER A 48 -14.51 -9.87 -1.38
C SER A 48 -13.42 -9.89 -0.30
N VAL A 49 -12.13 -9.86 -0.66
CA VAL A 49 -11.03 -9.69 0.31
C VAL A 49 -10.96 -8.25 0.83
N LEU A 50 -11.34 -7.27 -0.01
CA LEU A 50 -11.37 -5.86 0.35
C LEU A 50 -12.67 -5.46 1.08
N GLN A 51 -13.72 -6.26 0.96
CA GLN A 51 -14.95 -6.07 1.72
C GLN A 51 -14.68 -6.30 3.20
N THR A 52 -14.87 -5.25 4.01
CA THR A 52 -14.72 -5.33 5.47
C THR A 52 -15.81 -6.23 6.05
N SER A 53 -15.42 -7.36 6.63
CA SER A 53 -16.33 -8.15 7.45
C SER A 53 -16.57 -7.42 8.78
N PRO A 54 -17.83 -7.28 9.25
CA PRO A 54 -18.11 -6.67 10.53
C PRO A 54 -17.53 -7.55 11.65
N VAL A 55 -16.45 -7.10 12.27
CA VAL A 55 -15.90 -7.71 13.48
C VAL A 55 -16.82 -7.34 14.63
N GLN A 56 -17.29 -8.34 15.38
CA GLN A 56 -18.15 -8.10 16.54
C GLN A 56 -17.38 -7.28 17.60
N PRO A 57 -17.99 -6.24 18.19
CA PRO A 57 -17.35 -5.51 19.27
C PRO A 57 -17.10 -6.48 20.43
N ALA A 58 -15.86 -6.54 20.87
CA ALA A 58 -15.51 -7.36 22.02
C ALA A 58 -16.05 -6.68 23.29
N ASN A 59 -16.98 -7.34 23.98
CA ASN A 59 -17.53 -6.87 25.23
C ASN A 59 -16.58 -7.29 26.36
N PHE A 60 -15.83 -6.33 26.90
CA PHE A 60 -14.94 -6.54 28.03
C PHE A 60 -15.65 -6.20 29.34
N SER A 61 -15.28 -6.86 30.43
CA SER A 61 -15.76 -6.45 31.76
C SER A 61 -15.14 -5.10 32.15
N GLU A 62 -15.78 -4.37 33.07
CA GLU A 62 -15.26 -3.09 33.56
C GLU A 62 -13.83 -3.22 34.13
N ASP A 63 -13.58 -4.34 34.83
CA ASP A 63 -12.26 -4.65 35.37
C ASP A 63 -11.20 -4.80 34.26
N GLU A 64 -11.53 -5.51 33.16
CA GLU A 64 -10.63 -5.66 32.01
C GLU A 64 -10.38 -4.34 31.28
N ILE A 65 -11.39 -3.48 31.19
CA ILE A 65 -11.27 -2.15 30.59
C ILE A 65 -10.28 -1.31 31.41
N SER A 66 -10.42 -1.31 32.74
CA SER A 66 -9.53 -0.57 33.63
C SER A 66 -8.08 -1.05 33.56
N GLN A 67 -7.86 -2.38 33.50
CA GLN A 67 -6.53 -2.98 33.37
C GLN A 67 -5.87 -2.63 32.04
N ARG A 68 -6.63 -2.60 30.94
CA ARG A 68 -6.08 -2.20 29.65
C ARG A 68 -5.78 -0.72 29.57
N ALA A 69 -6.62 0.12 30.19
CA ALA A 69 -6.36 1.54 30.30
C ALA A 69 -5.04 1.80 31.05
N SER A 70 -4.80 1.12 32.18
CA SER A 70 -3.54 1.24 32.92
C SER A 70 -2.34 0.73 32.11
N GLN A 71 -2.45 -0.42 31.45
CA GLN A 71 -1.41 -0.95 30.58
C GLN A 71 -1.09 -0.01 29.41
N ALA A 72 -2.09 0.59 28.79
CA ALA A 72 -1.91 1.54 27.69
C ALA A 72 -1.22 2.83 28.16
N GLN A 73 -1.56 3.33 29.35
CA GLN A 73 -0.88 4.47 29.96
C GLN A 73 0.58 4.14 30.29
N GLU A 74 0.85 2.99 30.88
CA GLU A 74 2.22 2.54 31.17
C GLU A 74 3.04 2.40 29.89
N TYR A 75 2.50 1.76 28.86
CA TYR A 75 3.16 1.63 27.57
C TYR A 75 3.50 3.00 26.99
N SER A 76 2.54 3.93 27.00
CA SER A 76 2.73 5.30 26.51
C SER A 76 3.82 6.03 27.30
N ARG A 77 3.84 5.90 28.62
CA ARG A 77 4.88 6.48 29.49
C ARG A 77 6.26 5.92 29.15
N ARG A 78 6.39 4.60 29.01
CA ARG A 78 7.66 3.92 28.64
C ARG A 78 8.14 4.35 27.26
N LYS A 79 7.24 4.40 26.28
CA LYS A 79 7.56 4.84 24.91
C LYS A 79 8.05 6.29 24.87
N MET A 80 7.41 7.19 25.64
CA MET A 80 7.85 8.58 25.73
C MET A 80 9.18 8.74 26.45
N ALA A 81 9.46 7.93 27.47
CA ALA A 81 10.77 7.91 28.12
C ALA A 81 11.87 7.47 27.13
N ALA A 82 11.65 6.38 26.39
CA ALA A 82 12.58 5.91 25.35
C ALA A 82 12.80 6.98 24.26
N HIS A 83 11.75 7.66 23.82
CA HIS A 83 11.87 8.76 22.87
C HIS A 83 12.73 9.91 23.40
N ARG A 84 12.54 10.33 24.66
CA ARG A 84 13.36 11.40 25.27
C ARG A 84 14.83 10.99 25.39
N ILE A 85 15.12 9.74 25.71
CA ILE A 85 16.50 9.21 25.75
C ILE A 85 17.12 9.31 24.35
N HIS A 86 16.40 8.88 23.31
CA HIS A 86 16.89 8.97 21.94
C HIS A 86 17.12 10.42 21.48
N GLN A 87 16.19 11.33 21.80
CA GLN A 87 16.34 12.75 21.48
C GLN A 87 17.56 13.37 22.17
N LYS A 88 17.78 13.05 23.45
CA LYS A 88 18.96 13.50 24.18
C LYS A 88 20.25 13.04 23.49
N ASP A 89 20.34 11.75 23.17
CA ASP A 89 21.51 11.18 22.49
C ASP A 89 21.78 11.85 21.13
N LEU A 90 20.73 12.16 20.35
CA LEU A 90 20.88 12.90 19.09
C LEU A 90 21.38 14.33 19.31
N VAL A 91 20.82 15.05 20.29
CA VAL A 91 21.24 16.42 20.62
C VAL A 91 22.69 16.44 21.08
N ASP A 92 23.09 15.50 21.94
CA ASP A 92 24.47 15.37 22.42
C ASP A 92 25.44 15.11 21.25
N LYS A 93 25.08 14.21 20.33
CA LYS A 93 25.86 13.95 19.10
C LYS A 93 25.98 15.17 18.20
N LEU A 94 24.90 15.95 18.05
CA LEU A 94 24.92 17.18 17.26
C LEU A 94 25.79 18.26 17.91
N ALA A 95 25.72 18.42 19.23
CA ALA A 95 26.56 19.34 19.98
C ALA A 95 28.05 19.00 19.82
N LEU A 96 28.39 17.72 19.99
CA LEU A 96 29.75 17.23 19.77
C LEU A 96 30.22 17.42 18.32
N LYS A 97 29.35 17.16 17.33
CA LYS A 97 29.66 17.41 15.91
C LYS A 97 30.01 18.88 15.66
N ARG A 98 29.23 19.82 16.23
CA ARG A 98 29.49 21.26 16.08
C ARG A 98 30.81 21.68 16.72
N ALA A 99 31.05 21.25 17.97
CA ALA A 99 32.29 21.52 18.67
C ALA A 99 33.50 20.95 17.91
N ALA A 100 33.38 19.75 17.33
CA ALA A 100 34.44 19.15 16.52
C ALA A 100 34.73 19.96 15.24
N LEU A 101 33.70 20.46 14.55
CA LEU A 101 33.89 21.32 13.36
C LEU A 101 34.58 22.65 13.71
N GLU A 102 34.25 23.24 14.86
CA GLU A 102 34.91 24.46 15.37
C GLU A 102 36.36 24.21 15.78
N ALA A 103 36.69 23.02 16.28
CA ALA A 103 38.05 22.64 16.63
C ALA A 103 38.96 22.39 15.42
N LEU A 104 38.39 22.15 14.23
CA LEU A 104 39.18 21.93 13.01
C LEU A 104 39.89 23.20 12.54
N PRO A 105 41.09 23.07 11.93
CA PRO A 105 41.73 24.15 11.18
C PRO A 105 40.81 24.70 10.06
N PRO A 106 40.94 25.99 9.70
CA PRO A 106 40.03 26.64 8.76
C PRO A 106 40.02 25.99 7.37
N GLU A 107 41.16 25.47 6.92
CA GLU A 107 41.31 24.79 5.63
C GLU A 107 40.43 23.54 5.53
N LEU A 108 40.40 22.73 6.59
CA LEU A 108 39.63 21.48 6.65
C LEU A 108 38.16 21.71 7.01
N ARG A 109 37.86 22.80 7.71
CA ARG A 109 36.50 23.12 8.14
C ARG A 109 35.56 23.34 6.94
N ALA A 110 36.05 23.98 5.88
CA ALA A 110 35.26 24.25 4.68
C ALA A 110 34.77 22.95 4.02
N GLU A 111 35.65 21.97 3.82
CA GLU A 111 35.31 20.68 3.23
C GLU A 111 34.42 19.85 4.16
N ALA A 112 34.75 19.78 5.45
CA ALA A 112 33.98 19.00 6.43
C ALA A 112 32.55 19.53 6.69
N SER A 113 32.28 20.80 6.34
CA SER A 113 30.96 21.43 6.50
C SER A 113 29.98 21.15 5.36
N GLN A 114 30.44 20.53 4.27
CA GLN A 114 29.62 20.27 3.10
C GLN A 114 28.62 19.13 3.34
N ASP A 115 27.44 19.23 2.72
CA ASP A 115 26.45 18.17 2.75
C ASP A 115 26.92 16.97 1.92
N ILE A 116 26.92 15.80 2.54
CA ILE A 116 27.32 14.54 1.90
C ILE A 116 26.08 13.90 1.24
N TRP A 117 26.10 13.80 -0.08
CA TRP A 117 25.02 13.19 -0.89
C TRP A 117 25.22 11.70 -1.17
N VAL A 118 26.11 11.03 -0.43
CA VAL A 118 26.44 9.62 -0.61
C VAL A 118 25.29 8.75 -0.09
N GLN A 119 24.82 7.83 -0.93
CA GLN A 119 23.81 6.85 -0.56
C GLN A 119 24.38 5.81 0.41
N PHE A 120 23.51 5.23 1.25
CA PHE A 120 23.92 4.09 2.06
C PHE A 120 24.33 2.92 1.16
N PRO A 121 25.37 2.14 1.53
CA PRO A 121 25.84 1.07 0.69
C PRO A 121 24.81 -0.08 0.66
N MET A 122 24.66 -0.72 -0.51
CA MET A 122 23.64 -1.75 -0.73
C MET A 122 23.85 -3.03 0.10
N ASN A 123 25.07 -3.25 0.60
CA ASN A 123 25.39 -4.36 1.49
C ASN A 123 25.03 -4.09 2.97
N ARG A 124 24.45 -2.93 3.29
CA ARG A 124 23.99 -2.61 4.66
C ARG A 124 22.79 -3.49 5.00
N GLN A 125 23.05 -4.55 5.76
CA GLN A 125 22.02 -5.48 6.22
C GLN A 125 21.07 -4.80 7.21
N ARG A 126 19.78 -5.16 7.13
CA ARG A 126 18.80 -4.82 8.16
C ARG A 126 18.90 -5.83 9.29
N PRO A 127 18.73 -5.42 10.56
CA PRO A 127 18.71 -6.36 11.66
C PRO A 127 17.53 -7.35 11.49
N TYR A 128 17.82 -8.63 11.63
CA TYR A 128 16.82 -9.71 11.61
C TYR A 128 16.35 -10.05 13.02
N THR A 129 15.13 -10.58 13.12
CA THR A 129 14.55 -11.05 14.40
C THR A 129 15.37 -12.18 15.01
N SER A 130 15.93 -13.06 14.17
CA SER A 130 16.84 -14.15 14.56
C SER A 130 18.15 -14.03 13.80
N PRO A 131 19.30 -14.41 14.40
CA PRO A 131 20.57 -14.42 13.68
C PRO A 131 20.51 -15.42 12.50
N PRO A 132 21.26 -15.18 11.42
CA PRO A 132 21.31 -16.09 10.28
C PRO A 132 21.95 -17.43 10.68
N THR A 133 21.35 -18.53 10.22
CA THR A 133 21.93 -19.88 10.37
C THR A 133 23.07 -20.07 9.36
N GLN A 134 24.23 -20.56 9.82
CA GLN A 134 25.36 -20.87 8.94
C GLN A 134 24.94 -21.83 7.81
N GLY A 135 25.24 -21.46 6.56
CA GLY A 135 25.02 -22.30 5.37
C GLY A 135 23.69 -22.10 4.65
N PHE A 136 22.79 -21.27 5.16
CA PHE A 136 21.57 -20.89 4.44
C PHE A 136 21.69 -19.44 3.96
N PRO A 137 21.97 -19.20 2.66
CA PRO A 137 21.85 -17.85 2.12
C PRO A 137 20.37 -17.41 2.26
N GLU A 138 20.17 -16.19 2.76
CA GLU A 138 18.86 -15.58 2.96
C GLU A 138 18.00 -15.71 1.70
N ALA A 139 16.74 -16.17 1.86
CA ALA A 139 15.73 -16.22 0.79
C ALA A 139 15.17 -14.83 0.47
#